data_AF-A0A022RRI4-F1
#
_entry.id   AF-A0A022RRI4-F1
#
_cell.length_a   1.000
_cell.length_b   1.000
_cell.length_c   1.000
_cell.angle_alpha   90.00
_cell.angle_beta   90.00
_cell.angle_gamma   90.00
#
_symmetry.space_group_name_H-M   'P 1'
#
loop_
_entity.id
_entity.type
_entity.pdbx_description
1 polymer ?
#
loop_
_entity_poly.entity_id
_entity_poly.type
_entity_poly.pdbx_seq_one_letter_code
_entity_poly.pdbx_strand_id
1 'polypeptide(L)' 'MIVIKSLVKGTEIGLEELEKRADQAQIHKHYKISAVELGISSLSDAMTCRIAARDAL' A
#
# COMPACT_ATOMS: atom_id res chain seq x y z
N MET A 1 22.41 -2.12 -10.69
CA MET A 1 21.62 -2.25 -9.45
C MET A 1 22.41 -2.04 -8.14
N ILE A 2 23.67 -1.59 -8.18
CA ILE A 2 24.54 -1.48 -6.98
C ILE A 2 24.27 -0.17 -6.20
N VAL A 3 23.88 0.90 -6.90
CA VAL A 3 23.77 2.25 -6.31
C VAL A 3 22.71 2.34 -5.20
N ILE A 4 21.55 1.73 -5.37
CA ILE A 4 20.47 1.81 -4.36
C ILE A 4 20.86 1.05 -3.09
N LYS A 5 21.51 -0.11 -3.22
CA LYS A 5 21.92 -0.94 -2.08
C LYS A 5 22.95 -0.24 -1.19
N SER A 6 23.85 0.56 -1.77
CA SER A 6 24.84 1.32 -0.99
C SER A 6 24.26 2.53 -0.24
N LEU A 7 23.05 2.98 -0.57
CA LEU A 7 22.42 4.16 0.05
C LEU A 7 21.60 3.82 1.30
N VAL A 8 21.16 2.58 1.45
CA VAL A 8 20.24 2.16 2.52
C VAL A 8 20.97 1.26 3.49
N LYS A 9 21.11 1.73 4.74
CA LYS A 9 21.63 0.90 5.84
C LYS A 9 20.52 -0.03 6.34
N GLY A 10 20.40 -1.21 5.74
CA GLY A 10 19.41 -2.21 6.11
C GLY A 10 19.61 -3.53 5.37
N THR A 11 18.72 -4.48 5.63
CA THR A 11 18.69 -5.78 4.95
C THR A 11 17.58 -5.76 3.91
N GLU A 12 17.93 -6.08 2.66
CA GLU A 12 16.96 -6.28 1.59
C GLU A 12 16.06 -7.47 1.93
N ILE A 13 14.75 -7.29 1.76
CA ILE A 13 13.73 -8.32 2.00
C ILE A 13 12.96 -8.57 0.71
N GLY A 14 12.38 -9.76 0.58
CA GLY A 14 11.50 -10.09 -0.54
C GLY A 14 10.20 -9.27 -0.51
N LEU A 15 9.57 -9.11 -1.68
CA LEU A 15 8.34 -8.33 -1.83
C LEU A 15 7.14 -8.98 -1.12
N GLU A 16 7.18 -10.29 -0.93
CA GLU A 16 6.21 -11.08 -0.17
C GLU A 16 6.11 -10.67 1.31
N GLU A 17 7.13 -9.98 1.85
CA GLU A 17 7.12 -9.46 3.22
C GLU A 17 6.33 -8.15 3.35
N LEU A 18 5.96 -7.51 2.25
CA LEU A 18 5.32 -6.20 2.24
C LEU A 18 3.97 -6.23 2.96
N GLU A 19 3.11 -7.20 2.64
CA GLU A 19 1.78 -7.32 3.24
C GLU A 19 1.87 -7.60 4.75
N LYS A 20 2.82 -8.45 5.16
CA LYS A 20 3.03 -8.81 6.58
C LYS A 20 3.47 -7.62 7.44
N ARG A 21 4.19 -6.67 6.83
CA ARG A 21 4.74 -5.48 7.51
C ARG A 21 3.87 -4.24 7.33
N ALA A 22 2.81 -4.33 6.52
CA ALA A 22 1.92 -3.21 6.24
C ALA A 22 1.10 -2.83 7.48
N ASP A 23 1.12 -1.55 7.85
CA ASP A 23 0.23 -1.02 8.88
C ASP A 23 -1.19 -0.86 8.31
N GLN A 24 -2.01 -1.87 8.58
CA GLN A 24 -3.40 -1.90 8.12
C GLN A 24 -4.21 -0.71 8.62
N ALA A 25 -4.03 -0.31 9.89
CA ALA A 25 -4.78 0.81 10.46
C ALA A 25 -4.41 2.13 9.76
N GLN A 26 -3.12 2.33 9.47
CA GLN A 26 -2.65 3.48 8.72
C GLN A 26 -3.18 3.50 7.28
N ILE A 27 -3.22 2.35 6.60
CA ILE A 27 -3.78 2.24 5.24
C ILE A 27 -5.25 2.66 5.22
N HIS A 28 -6.07 2.09 6.12
CA HIS A 28 -7.49 2.40 6.20
C HIS A 28 -7.72 3.90 6.48
N LYS A 29 -6.94 4.49 7.39
CA LYS A 29 -7.02 5.92 7.72
C LYS A 29 -6.60 6.80 6.54
N HIS A 30 -5.47 6.50 5.90
CA HIS A 30 -4.88 7.34 4.86
C HIS A 30 -5.77 7.39 3.62
N TYR A 31 -6.23 6.22 3.16
CA TYR A 31 -7.13 6.13 2.02
C TYR A 31 -8.58 6.46 2.40
N LYS A 32 -8.93 6.59 3.68
CA LYS A 32 -10.32 6.81 4.13
C LYS A 32 -11.24 5.67 3.65
N ILE A 33 -10.80 4.43 3.84
CA ILE A 33 -11.54 3.23 3.44
C ILE A 33 -12.58 2.91 4.50
N SER A 34 -13.83 2.77 4.08
CA SER A 34 -14.95 2.50 5.00
C SER A 34 -15.19 1.00 5.18
N ALA A 35 -15.75 0.59 6.31
CA ALA A 35 -16.14 -0.81 6.53
C ALA A 35 -17.19 -1.31 5.53
N VAL A 36 -18.07 -0.41 5.05
CA VAL A 36 -19.09 -0.74 4.04
C VAL A 36 -18.44 -1.10 2.70
N GLU A 37 -17.43 -0.34 2.30
CA GLU A 37 -16.66 -0.58 1.07
C GLU A 37 -15.93 -1.92 1.08
N LEU A 38 -15.37 -2.31 2.24
CA LEU A 38 -14.72 -3.62 2.43
C LEU A 38 -15.70 -4.80 2.40
N GLY A 39 -17.00 -4.55 2.61
CA GLY A 39 -18.04 -5.56 2.43
C GLY A 39 -18.38 -5.83 0.97
N ILE A 40 -17.95 -4.94 0.05
CA ILE A 40 -18.29 -4.98 -1.38
C ILE A 40 -17.06 -5.29 -2.24
N SER A 41 -15.89 -4.82 -1.83
CA SER A 41 -14.64 -4.88 -2.60
C SER A 41 -13.43 -5.20 -1.72
N SER A 42 -12.31 -5.53 -2.35
CA SER A 42 -11.06 -5.77 -1.63
C SER A 42 -10.37 -4.46 -1.23
N LEU A 43 -9.47 -4.54 -0.25
CA LEU A 43 -8.62 -3.41 0.14
C LEU A 43 -7.79 -2.87 -1.04
N SER A 44 -7.26 -3.78 -1.87
CA SER A 44 -6.49 -3.41 -3.07
C SER A 44 -7.33 -2.68 -4.11
N ASP A 45 -8.60 -3.08 -4.30
CA ASP A 45 -9.51 -2.38 -5.23
C ASP A 45 -9.81 -0.97 -4.74
N ALA A 46 -10.13 -0.84 -3.45
CA ALA A 46 -10.40 0.44 -2.79
C ALA A 46 -9.23 1.42 -2.90
N MET A 47 -7.98 0.93 -2.74
CA MET A 47 -6.77 1.73 -2.91
C MET A 47 -6.55 2.11 -4.37
N THR A 48 -6.66 1.15 -5.29
CA THR A 48 -6.43 1.36 -6.73
C THR A 48 -7.40 2.38 -7.30
N CYS A 49 -8.68 2.28 -6.92
CA CYS A 49 -9.72 3.24 -7.31
C CYS A 49 -9.36 4.68 -6.92
N ARG A 50 -8.85 4.88 -5.70
CA ARG A 50 -8.46 6.22 -5.21
C ARG A 50 -7.22 6.77 -5.91
N ILE A 51 -6.23 5.93 -6.19
CA ILE A 51 -5.03 6.34 -6.94
C ILE A 51 -5.44 6.76 -8.35
N ALA A 52 -6.23 5.92 -9.04
CA ALA A 52 -6.71 6.19 -10.38
C ALA A 52 -7.58 7.47 -10.43
N ALA A 53 -8.47 7.66 -9.47
CA ALA A 53 -9.31 8.86 -9.40
C ALA A 53 -8.49 10.14 -9.16
N ARG A 54 -7.36 10.05 -8.44
CA ARG A 54 -6.45 11.19 -8.24
C ARG A 54 -5.70 11.53 -9.52
N ASP A 55 -5.17 10.54 -10.23
CA ASP A 55 -4.39 10.76 -11.45
C ASP A 55 -5.26 11.28 -12.61
N ALA A 56 -6.57 11.04 -12.56
CA ALA A 56 -7.52 11.50 -13.57
C ALA A 56 -7.97 12.96 -13.41
N LEU A 57 -7.61 13.65 -12.32
CA LEU A 57 -8.01 15.03 -11.98
C LEU A 57 -6.83 16.00 -12.09
#